data_AF-A0A9E6E5D2-F1
#
_entry.id   AF-A0A9E6E5D2-F1
#
_cell.length_a   1.000
_cell.length_b   1.000
_cell.length_c   1.000
_cell.angle_alpha   90.00
_cell.angle_beta   90.00
_cell.angle_gamma   90.00
#
_symmetry.space_group_name_H-M   'P 1'
#
loop_
_entity.id
_entity.type
_entity.pdbx_description
1 polymer ?
#
loop_
_entity_poly.entity_id
_entity_poly.type
_entity_poly.pdbx_seq_one_letter_code
_entity_poly.pdbx_strand_id
1 'polypeptide(L)'
;MKRLCSLSLVFLVGCSSPSLTEPYKALLTQKEHCFELAKSGGDVFPQSEWLSNLSKEQQRVVLSYLAQYAYNQCIGEQVRALKQSVLQQSKDIQTFFNEYVGLHELNGEMPTDVDRQALLTIQDQIQMPFISNDVYESL
;
A
#
# COMPACT_ATOMS: atom_id res chain seq x y z
N MET A 1 -68.61 -2.05 -13.70
CA MET A 1 -67.38 -1.40 -13.21
C MET A 1 -66.95 -2.08 -11.92
N LYS A 2 -65.91 -2.92 -11.93
CA LYS A 2 -65.32 -3.51 -10.72
C LYS A 2 -63.89 -2.98 -10.59
N ARG A 3 -63.62 -2.26 -9.50
CA ARG A 3 -62.35 -1.56 -9.24
C ARG A 3 -61.24 -2.58 -9.00
N LEU A 4 -60.17 -2.48 -9.77
CA LEU A 4 -58.91 -3.19 -9.57
C LEU A 4 -58.21 -2.56 -8.35
N CYS A 5 -58.04 -3.32 -7.27
CA CYS A 5 -57.15 -2.95 -6.17
C CYS A 5 -55.71 -3.13 -6.65
N SER A 6 -55.07 -2.01 -7.00
CA SER A 6 -53.64 -1.96 -7.30
C SER A 6 -52.86 -2.09 -5.98
N LEU A 7 -52.34 -3.27 -5.70
CA LEU A 7 -51.34 -3.48 -4.64
C LEU A 7 -49.99 -3.02 -5.18
N SER A 8 -49.61 -1.78 -4.85
CA SER A 8 -48.27 -1.28 -5.07
C SER A 8 -47.29 -2.07 -4.19
N LEU A 9 -46.60 -3.04 -4.79
CA LEU A 9 -45.46 -3.73 -4.19
C LEU A 9 -44.31 -2.73 -4.10
N VAL A 10 -44.16 -2.06 -2.97
CA VAL A 10 -42.98 -1.24 -2.67
C VAL A 10 -41.84 -2.21 -2.37
N PHE A 11 -41.02 -2.52 -3.37
CA PHE A 11 -39.73 -3.17 -3.15
C PHE A 11 -38.84 -2.19 -2.39
N LEU A 12 -38.82 -2.31 -1.06
CA LEU A 12 -37.77 -1.75 -0.22
C LEU A 12 -36.48 -2.51 -0.55
N VAL A 13 -35.83 -2.12 -1.65
CA VAL A 13 -34.43 -2.47 -1.89
C VAL A 13 -33.65 -1.68 -0.85
N GLY A 14 -33.45 -2.26 0.33
CA GLY A 14 -32.53 -1.71 1.31
C GLY A 14 -31.16 -1.64 0.65
N CYS A 15 -30.69 -0.43 0.35
CA CYS A 15 -29.31 -0.22 -0.07
C CYS A 15 -28.41 -0.57 1.12
N SER A 16 -28.04 -1.84 1.25
CA SER A 16 -26.94 -2.22 2.14
C SER A 16 -25.66 -1.71 1.51
N SER A 17 -24.95 -0.83 2.21
CA SER A 17 -23.59 -0.44 1.84
C SER A 17 -22.73 -1.69 1.67
N PRO A 18 -21.86 -1.77 0.65
CA PRO A 18 -20.97 -2.91 0.48
C PRO A 18 -20.10 -3.10 1.73
N SER A 19 -19.92 -4.34 2.19
CA SER A 19 -19.14 -4.63 3.40
C SER A 19 -17.67 -4.25 3.21
N LEU A 20 -17.07 -3.66 4.25
CA LEU A 20 -15.63 -3.38 4.30
C LEU A 20 -14.80 -4.55 4.85
N THR A 21 -15.44 -5.59 5.40
CA THR A 21 -14.74 -6.69 6.10
C THR A 21 -13.78 -7.43 5.19
N GLU A 22 -14.24 -7.88 4.02
CA GLU A 22 -13.41 -8.64 3.08
C GLU A 22 -12.27 -7.81 2.48
N PRO A 23 -12.48 -6.60 1.93
CA PRO A 23 -11.36 -5.82 1.40
C PRO A 23 -10.36 -5.41 2.48
N TYR A 24 -10.82 -5.18 3.73
CA TYR A 24 -9.90 -4.91 4.84
C TYR A 24 -9.10 -6.15 5.25
N LYS A 25 -9.74 -7.30 5.34
CA LYS A 25 -9.06 -8.58 5.62
C LYS A 25 -8.03 -8.91 4.54
N ALA A 26 -8.37 -8.71 3.27
CA ALA A 26 -7.45 -8.91 2.14
C ALA A 26 -6.21 -8.01 2.26
N LEU A 27 -6.38 -6.74 2.66
CA LEU A 27 -5.26 -5.84 2.91
C LEU A 27 -4.38 -6.36 4.06
N LEU A 28 -4.96 -6.77 5.19
CA LEU A 28 -4.18 -7.29 6.32
C LEU A 28 -3.38 -8.53 5.95
N THR A 29 -3.99 -9.47 5.23
CA THR A 29 -3.30 -10.67 4.73
C THR A 29 -2.17 -10.30 3.77
N GLN A 30 -2.38 -9.33 2.88
CA GLN A 30 -1.32 -8.89 1.97
C GLN A 30 -0.17 -8.20 2.72
N LYS A 31 -0.46 -7.35 3.72
CA LYS A 31 0.57 -6.72 4.56
C LYS A 31 1.44 -7.78 5.23
N GLU A 32 0.83 -8.78 5.87
CA GLU A 32 1.56 -9.89 6.49
C GLU A 32 2.41 -10.66 5.47
N HIS A 33 1.85 -10.97 4.30
CA HIS A 33 2.60 -11.60 3.22
C HIS A 33 3.81 -10.77 2.77
N CYS A 34 3.64 -9.46 2.57
CA CYS A 34 4.73 -8.56 2.18
C CYS A 34 5.81 -8.45 3.27
N PHE A 35 5.42 -8.48 4.55
CA PHE A 35 6.38 -8.54 5.67
C PHE A 35 7.17 -9.86 5.69
N GLU A 36 6.52 -10.99 5.43
CA GLU A 36 7.22 -12.27 5.34
C GLU A 36 8.19 -12.32 4.15
N LEU A 37 7.78 -11.79 2.98
CA LEU A 37 8.68 -11.63 1.83
C LEU A 37 9.89 -10.75 2.14
N ALA A 38 9.69 -9.66 2.89
CA ALA A 38 10.75 -8.72 3.21
C ALA A 38 11.93 -9.36 3.96
N LYS A 39 11.69 -10.42 4.74
CA LYS A 39 12.72 -11.12 5.53
C LYS A 39 13.81 -11.76 4.67
N SER A 40 13.52 -12.10 3.42
CA SER A 40 14.49 -12.62 2.44
C SER A 40 14.74 -11.65 1.29
N GLY A 41 14.13 -10.46 1.32
CA GLY A 41 14.23 -9.50 0.22
C GLY A 41 15.63 -8.92 0.05
N GLY A 42 16.41 -8.87 1.14
CA GLY A 42 17.82 -8.44 1.12
C GLY A 42 18.70 -9.31 0.23
N ASP A 43 18.45 -10.62 0.21
CA ASP A 43 19.26 -11.60 -0.56
C ASP A 43 19.19 -11.38 -2.07
N VAL A 44 18.10 -10.77 -2.55
CA VAL A 44 17.85 -10.49 -3.96
C VAL A 44 17.82 -9.00 -4.27
N PHE A 45 18.23 -8.16 -3.31
CA PHE A 45 18.31 -6.73 -3.52
C PHE A 45 19.34 -6.41 -4.62
N PRO A 46 19.03 -5.52 -5.58
CA PRO A 46 19.94 -5.21 -6.67
C PRO A 46 21.24 -4.59 -6.17
N GLN A 47 22.36 -5.15 -6.61
CA GLN A 47 23.68 -4.59 -6.34
C GLN A 47 23.83 -3.23 -7.02
N SER A 48 24.38 -2.24 -6.31
CA SER A 48 24.53 -0.89 -6.83
C SER A 48 25.78 -0.18 -6.30
N GLU A 49 26.75 0.02 -7.19
CA GLU A 49 27.95 0.79 -6.88
C GLU A 49 27.62 2.24 -6.49
N TRP A 50 26.60 2.84 -7.12
CA TRP A 50 26.13 4.18 -6.75
C TRP A 50 25.69 4.24 -5.30
N LEU A 51 24.90 3.26 -4.85
CA LEU A 51 24.38 3.20 -3.49
C LEU A 51 25.51 2.98 -2.46
N SER A 52 26.45 2.08 -2.75
CA SER A 52 27.62 1.83 -1.91
C SER A 52 28.54 3.05 -1.76
N ASN A 53 28.56 3.95 -2.75
CA ASN A 53 29.39 5.16 -2.74
C ASN A 53 28.73 6.38 -2.08
N LEU A 54 27.46 6.32 -1.68
CA LEU A 54 26.80 7.39 -0.93
C LEU A 54 27.39 7.52 0.49
N SER A 55 27.21 8.69 1.11
CA SER A 55 27.51 8.82 2.54
C SER A 55 26.58 7.91 3.37
N LYS A 56 27.02 7.48 4.56
CA LYS A 56 26.22 6.61 5.44
C LYS A 56 24.82 7.15 5.74
N GLU A 57 24.68 8.47 5.87
CA GLU A 57 23.39 9.10 6.12
C GLU A 57 22.50 9.03 4.87
N GLN A 58 23.05 9.34 3.70
CA GLN A 58 22.33 9.20 2.44
C GLN A 58 21.93 7.75 2.16
N GLN A 59 22.80 6.76 2.47
CA GLN A 59 22.47 5.34 2.37
C GLN A 59 21.25 4.98 3.22
N ARG A 60 21.20 5.41 4.48
CA ARG A 60 20.07 5.14 5.38
C ARG A 60 18.78 5.75 4.87
N VAL A 61 18.83 7.00 4.43
CA VAL A 61 17.67 7.72 3.88
C VAL A 61 17.17 7.05 2.59
N VAL A 62 18.07 6.74 1.66
CA VAL A 62 17.75 6.06 0.40
C VAL A 62 17.19 4.66 0.63
N LEU A 63 17.83 3.84 1.46
CA LEU A 63 17.36 2.49 1.76
C LEU A 63 16.01 2.50 2.48
N SER A 64 15.80 3.43 3.40
CA SER A 64 14.50 3.62 4.06
C SER A 64 13.42 4.01 3.05
N TYR A 65 13.72 4.90 2.11
CA TYR A 65 12.81 5.28 1.03
C TYR A 65 12.48 4.08 0.12
N LEU A 66 13.50 3.35 -0.34
CA LEU A 66 13.33 2.21 -1.24
C LEU A 66 12.57 1.05 -0.59
N ALA A 67 12.79 0.78 0.71
CA ALA A 67 12.05 -0.24 1.46
C ALA A 67 10.57 0.12 1.57
N GLN A 68 10.26 1.38 1.88
CA GLN A 68 8.88 1.89 1.91
C GLN A 68 8.22 1.81 0.53
N TYR A 69 8.94 2.20 -0.53
CA TYR A 69 8.47 2.09 -1.90
C TYR A 69 8.12 0.64 -2.25
N ALA A 70 9.03 -0.30 -2.01
CA ALA A 70 8.86 -1.72 -2.35
C ALA A 70 7.68 -2.35 -1.59
N TYR A 71 7.56 -2.05 -0.30
CA TYR A 71 6.41 -2.51 0.50
C TYR A 71 5.09 -1.92 -0.01
N ASN A 72 5.05 -0.63 -0.34
CA ASN A 72 3.86 0.01 -0.91
C ASN A 72 3.45 -0.57 -2.27
N GLN A 73 4.42 -0.93 -3.13
CA GLN A 73 4.12 -1.64 -4.38
C GLN A 73 3.45 -2.99 -4.08
N CYS A 74 3.96 -3.73 -3.09
CA CYS A 74 3.45 -5.05 -2.73
C CYS A 74 2.00 -5.03 -2.21
N ILE A 75 1.58 -3.98 -1.50
CA ILE A 75 0.20 -3.86 -0.98
C ILE A 75 -0.74 -3.04 -1.87
N GLY A 76 -0.23 -2.45 -2.96
CA GLY A 76 -0.90 -1.37 -3.68
C GLY A 76 -2.25 -1.75 -4.30
N GLU A 77 -2.44 -3.00 -4.71
CA GLU A 77 -3.72 -3.48 -5.23
C GLU A 77 -4.81 -3.51 -4.15
N GLN A 78 -4.53 -4.13 -3.00
CA GLN A 78 -5.48 -4.30 -1.91
C GLN A 78 -5.82 -2.95 -1.27
N VAL A 79 -4.84 -2.04 -1.19
CA VAL A 79 -5.09 -0.66 -0.77
C VAL A 79 -6.05 0.05 -1.73
N ARG A 80 -5.87 -0.09 -3.05
CA ARG A 80 -6.81 0.50 -4.04
C ARG A 80 -8.21 -0.11 -3.93
N ALA A 81 -8.32 -1.42 -3.78
CA ALA A 81 -9.61 -2.11 -3.64
C ALA A 81 -10.37 -1.68 -2.37
N LEU A 82 -9.65 -1.54 -1.25
CA LEU A 82 -10.24 -1.04 0.00
C LEU A 82 -10.64 0.44 -0.12
N LYS A 83 -9.79 1.29 -0.72
CA LYS A 83 -10.14 2.70 -1.00
C LYS A 83 -11.43 2.81 -1.81
N GLN A 84 -11.58 2.01 -2.86
CA GLN A 84 -12.81 1.99 -3.67
C GLN A 84 -14.04 1.58 -2.84
N SER A 85 -13.90 0.57 -1.97
CA SER A 85 -14.98 0.12 -1.08
C SER A 85 -15.35 1.19 -0.04
N VAL A 86 -14.37 1.92 0.48
CA VAL A 86 -14.56 3.02 1.44
C VAL A 86 -15.31 4.20 0.79
N LEU A 87 -15.03 4.53 -0.47
CA LEU A 87 -15.73 5.61 -1.20
C LEU A 87 -17.24 5.37 -1.35
N GLN A 88 -17.71 4.13 -1.22
CA GLN A 88 -19.12 3.77 -1.26
C GLN A 88 -19.82 3.87 0.12
N GLN A 89 -19.08 4.23 1.17
CA GLN A 89 -19.60 4.32 2.54
C GLN A 89 -20.06 5.73 2.90
N SER A 90 -20.68 5.88 4.06
CA SER A 90 -20.99 7.19 4.63
C SER A 90 -19.73 8.04 4.83
N LYS A 91 -19.91 9.37 4.86
CA LYS A 91 -18.81 10.31 5.09
C LYS A 91 -18.06 10.04 6.39
N ASP A 92 -18.76 9.65 7.45
CA ASP A 92 -18.15 9.34 8.74
C ASP A 92 -17.21 8.13 8.66
N ILE A 93 -17.59 7.09 7.91
CA ILE A 93 -16.74 5.92 7.67
C ILE A 93 -15.53 6.31 6.81
N GLN A 94 -15.73 7.14 5.79
CA GLN A 94 -14.62 7.65 4.96
C GLN A 94 -13.61 8.44 5.80
N THR A 95 -14.08 9.34 6.66
CA THR A 95 -13.23 10.08 7.60
C THR A 95 -12.47 9.13 8.52
N PHE A 96 -13.17 8.15 9.11
CA PHE A 96 -12.55 7.17 10.00
C PHE A 96 -11.38 6.44 9.32
N PHE A 97 -11.59 5.95 8.10
CA PHE A 97 -10.56 5.23 7.36
C PHE A 97 -9.38 6.11 6.94
N ASN A 98 -9.64 7.35 6.53
CA ASN A 98 -8.60 8.27 6.07
C ASN A 98 -7.73 8.80 7.22
N GLU A 99 -8.32 9.01 8.39
CA GLU A 99 -7.62 9.63 9.53
C GLU A 99 -6.99 8.60 10.49
N TYR A 100 -7.60 7.41 10.65
CA TYR A 100 -7.22 6.50 11.74
C TYR A 100 -6.78 5.10 11.29
N VAL A 101 -7.18 4.62 10.11
CA VAL A 101 -6.87 3.24 9.69
C VAL A 101 -5.54 3.15 8.92
N GLY A 102 -5.02 4.27 8.40
CA GLY A 102 -3.70 4.30 7.75
C GLY A 102 -3.64 3.38 6.52
N LEU A 103 -4.43 3.69 5.49
CA LEU A 103 -4.53 2.86 4.28
C LEU A 103 -3.22 2.78 3.46
N HIS A 104 -2.40 3.82 3.50
CA HIS A 104 -1.03 3.85 2.97
C HIS A 104 -0.12 4.01 4.18
N GLU A 105 0.72 3.01 4.47
CA GLU A 105 1.46 3.01 5.74
C GLU A 105 2.71 3.89 5.69
N LEU A 106 3.29 4.18 4.51
CA LEU A 106 4.64 4.73 4.45
C LEU A 106 4.85 5.66 3.25
N ASN A 107 4.53 6.96 3.38
CA ASN A 107 4.84 7.95 2.35
C ASN A 107 6.23 8.57 2.62
N GLY A 108 7.28 7.80 2.39
CA GLY A 108 8.64 8.35 2.39
C GLY A 108 8.79 9.39 1.28
N GLU A 109 9.16 10.61 1.62
CA GLU A 109 9.52 11.62 0.63
C GLU A 109 10.74 11.15 -0.16
N MET A 110 10.74 11.40 -1.47
CA MET A 110 11.88 11.08 -2.31
C MET A 110 13.10 11.88 -1.83
N PRO A 111 14.24 11.24 -1.54
CA PRO A 111 15.45 11.93 -1.10
C PRO A 111 15.88 12.97 -2.15
N THR A 112 16.08 14.22 -1.72
CA THR A 112 16.38 15.35 -2.62
C THR A 112 17.87 15.62 -2.78
N ASP A 113 18.70 15.05 -1.91
CA ASP A 113 20.15 15.27 -1.81
C ASP A 113 20.97 14.15 -2.47
N VAL A 114 20.36 13.36 -3.35
CA VAL A 114 20.99 12.26 -4.08
C VAL A 114 20.65 12.32 -5.58
N ASP A 115 21.41 11.59 -6.40
CA ASP A 115 21.10 11.47 -7.83
C ASP A 115 19.74 10.76 -8.04
N ARG A 116 18.77 11.52 -8.53
CA ARG A 116 17.41 11.05 -8.78
C ARG A 116 17.34 9.93 -9.81
N GLN A 117 18.16 9.99 -10.87
CA GLN A 117 18.10 9.03 -11.95
C GLN A 117 18.67 7.68 -11.49
N ALA A 118 19.74 7.70 -10.71
CA ALA A 118 20.29 6.49 -10.11
C ALA A 118 19.33 5.87 -9.09
N LEU A 119 18.67 6.70 -8.26
CA LEU A 119 17.63 6.23 -7.33
C LEU A 119 16.50 5.50 -8.06
N LEU A 120 15.94 6.11 -9.12
CA LEU A 120 14.87 5.51 -9.92
C LEU A 120 15.32 4.22 -10.63
N THR A 121 16.58 4.17 -11.06
CA THR A 121 17.12 2.96 -11.71
C THR A 121 17.13 1.77 -10.76
N ILE A 122 17.53 1.97 -9.50
CA ILE A 122 17.47 0.92 -8.47
C ILE A 122 16.02 0.59 -8.13
N GLN A 123 15.18 1.61 -8.00
CA GLN A 123 13.77 1.44 -7.70
C GLN A 123 13.08 0.49 -8.69
N ASP A 124 13.35 0.64 -9.99
CA ASP A 124 12.79 -0.20 -11.05
C ASP A 124 13.34 -1.64 -11.05
N GLN A 125 14.47 -1.88 -10.37
CA GLN A 125 15.09 -3.20 -10.25
C GLN A 125 14.65 -3.97 -9.01
N ILE A 126 14.01 -3.32 -8.04
CA ILE A 126 13.52 -3.99 -6.84
C ILE A 126 12.33 -4.87 -7.20
N GLN A 127 12.47 -6.18 -6.97
CA GLN A 127 11.46 -7.17 -7.35
C GLN A 127 10.51 -7.53 -6.20
N MET A 128 10.92 -7.27 -4.96
CA MET A 128 10.14 -7.62 -3.78
C MET A 128 10.47 -6.68 -2.60
N PRO A 129 9.57 -6.60 -1.59
CA PRO A 129 9.87 -5.89 -0.34
C PRO A 129 11.15 -6.42 0.31
N PHE A 130 11.81 -5.57 1.08
CA PHE A 130 13.03 -5.92 1.81
C PHE A 130 13.14 -5.09 3.09
N ILE A 131 13.98 -5.53 4.02
CA ILE A 131 14.31 -4.80 5.25
C ILE A 131 15.55 -3.93 4.98
N SER A 132 15.43 -2.62 5.21
CA SER A 132 16.49 -1.66 4.88
C SER A 132 17.80 -1.92 5.63
N ASN A 133 17.74 -2.33 6.89
CA ASN A 133 18.92 -2.62 7.69
C ASN A 133 19.71 -3.82 7.16
N ASP A 134 19.03 -4.88 6.72
CA ASP A 134 19.68 -6.09 6.20
C ASP A 134 20.51 -5.75 4.95
N VAL A 135 19.97 -4.91 4.06
CA VAL A 135 20.71 -4.42 2.90
C VAL A 135 21.85 -3.48 3.32
N TYR A 136 21.60 -2.56 4.25
CA TYR A 136 22.61 -1.62 4.74
C TYR A 136 23.84 -2.33 5.32
N GLU A 137 23.66 -3.45 6.03
CA GLU A 137 24.75 -4.24 6.59
C GLU A 137 25.57 -5.00 5.52
N SER A 138 25.03 -5.13 4.31
CA SER A 138 25.66 -5.82 3.18
C SER A 138 26.38 -4.91 2.17
N LEU A 139 26.21 -3.58 2.28
CA LEU A 139 26.85 -2.57 1.43
C LEU A 139 28.33 -2.36 1.77
#